data_AF-A0A1A9LHC8-F1
#
_entry.id   AF-A0A1A9LHC8-F1
#
_cell.length_a   1.000
_cell.length_b   1.000
_cell.length_c   1.000
_cell.angle_alpha   90.00
_cell.angle_beta   90.00
_cell.angle_gamma   90.00
#
_symmetry.space_group_name_H-M   'P 1'
#
loop_
_entity.id
_entity.type
_entity.pdbx_description
1 polymer ?
#
loop_
_entity_poly.entity_id
_entity_poly.type
_entity_poly.pdbx_seq_one_letter_code
_entity_poly.pdbx_strand_id
1 'polypeptide(L)'
;MSSCCLGAPHKPDTLTLKSDGTYSSEFYGKGNYKVRFQFLSTDIEWAYTDKAGKSFYSAHFSNKIYEKRRIILNYDLNHYYEKID
;
A
#
# COMPACT_ATOMS: atom_id res chain seq x y z
N MET A 1 -15.46 -19.64 4.40
CA MET A 1 -14.77 -18.67 3.54
C MET A 1 -13.42 -18.37 4.18
N SER A 2 -12.35 -18.94 3.65
CA SER A 2 -11.00 -18.76 4.20
C SER A 2 -10.54 -17.34 3.89
N SER A 3 -10.30 -16.54 4.93
CA SER A 3 -9.82 -15.16 4.84
C SER A 3 -8.36 -15.14 4.38
N CYS A 4 -8.12 -15.41 3.10
CA CYS A 4 -6.81 -15.19 2.52
C CYS A 4 -6.64 -13.67 2.33
N CYS A 5 -5.55 -13.12 2.85
CA CYS A 5 -5.12 -11.72 2.66
C CYS A 5 -5.90 -10.67 3.48
N LEU A 6 -5.91 -10.80 4.81
CA LEU A 6 -6.41 -9.77 5.74
C LEU A 6 -5.70 -8.41 5.63
N GLY A 7 -4.52 -8.36 5.01
CA GLY A 7 -3.69 -7.17 4.96
C GLY A 7 -3.95 -6.24 3.78
N ALA A 8 -4.81 -6.58 2.80
CA ALA A 8 -5.06 -5.75 1.62
C ALA A 8 -6.56 -5.58 1.33
N PRO A 9 -7.00 -4.45 0.77
CA PRO A 9 -8.40 -4.25 0.41
C PRO A 9 -8.83 -5.21 -0.70
N HIS A 10 -9.99 -5.84 -0.53
CA HIS A 10 -10.65 -6.70 -1.53
C HIS A 10 -11.80 -5.98 -2.26
N LYS A 11 -11.98 -4.70 -1.96
CA LYS A 11 -12.88 -3.77 -2.65
C LYS A 11 -12.05 -2.58 -3.14
N PRO A 12 -12.48 -1.86 -4.19
CA PRO A 12 -11.81 -0.63 -4.59
C PRO A 12 -11.65 0.33 -3.40
N ASP A 13 -10.44 0.83 -3.23
CA ASP A 13 -10.04 1.73 -2.15
C ASP A 13 -9.02 2.72 -2.73
N THR A 14 -8.97 3.93 -2.16
CA THR A 14 -8.03 4.97 -2.58
C THR A 14 -7.06 5.26 -1.46
N LEU A 15 -5.78 4.95 -1.69
CA LEU A 15 -4.68 5.31 -0.80
C LEU A 15 -4.14 6.70 -1.15
N THR A 16 -4.46 7.70 -0.33
CA THR A 16 -3.91 9.05 -0.45
C THR A 16 -2.65 9.18 0.37
N LEU A 17 -1.52 9.45 -0.28
CA LEU A 17 -0.23 9.72 0.36
C LEU A 17 0.05 11.22 0.34
N LYS A 18 0.24 11.83 1.52
CA LYS A 18 0.55 13.26 1.65
C LYS A 18 2.04 13.48 1.84
N SER A 19 2.55 14.61 1.35
CA SER A 19 3.96 14.98 1.44
C SER A 19 4.50 15.14 2.87
N ASP A 20 3.61 15.28 3.87
CA ASP A 20 3.95 15.34 5.29
C ASP A 20 4.22 13.95 5.92
N GLY A 21 4.14 12.87 5.13
CA GLY A 21 4.36 11.50 5.60
C GLY A 21 3.11 10.83 6.20
N THR A 22 1.94 11.47 6.09
CA THR A 22 0.66 10.88 6.49
C THR A 22 -0.09 10.25 5.32
N TYR A 23 -0.91 9.24 5.61
CA TYR A 23 -1.79 8.63 4.61
C TYR A 23 -3.24 8.57 5.07
N SER A 24 -4.15 8.38 4.11
CA SER A 24 -5.54 8.01 4.38
C SER A 24 -6.08 7.03 3.34
N SER A 25 -6.92 6.11 3.77
CA SER A 25 -7.69 5.17 2.94
C SER A 25 -8.96 4.75 3.69
N GLU A 26 -9.94 4.19 2.98
CA GLU A 26 -11.14 3.65 3.63
C GLU A 26 -10.83 2.34 4.36
N PHE A 27 -9.90 1.53 3.82
CA PHE A 27 -9.55 0.23 4.39
C PHE A 27 -8.61 0.33 5.60
N TYR A 28 -7.48 1.03 5.47
CA TYR A 28 -6.47 1.16 6.53
C TYR A 28 -6.68 2.36 7.45
N GLY A 29 -7.71 3.18 7.20
CA GLY A 29 -7.94 4.41 7.94
C GLY A 29 -6.87 5.47 7.67
N LYS A 30 -6.43 6.17 8.71
CA LYS A 30 -5.42 7.23 8.65
C LYS A 30 -4.20 6.86 9.48
N GLY A 31 -3.02 7.21 9.00
CA GLY A 31 -1.78 6.90 9.72
C GLY A 31 -0.56 7.57 9.10
N ASN A 32 0.61 7.00 9.40
CA ASN A 32 1.89 7.46 8.86
C ASN A 32 2.47 6.38 7.96
N TYR A 33 3.15 6.80 6.91
CA TYR A 33 3.87 5.94 6.00
C TYR A 33 5.34 6.33 5.93
N LYS A 34 6.17 5.39 5.49
CA LYS A 34 7.59 5.60 5.21
C LYS A 34 7.92 5.02 3.86
N VAL A 35 8.78 5.71 3.13
CA VAL A 35 9.34 5.24 1.86
C VAL A 35 10.81 4.92 2.08
N ARG A 36 11.26 3.76 1.60
CA ARG A 36 12.66 3.33 1.66
C ARG A 36 13.16 3.12 0.24
N PHE A 37 14.17 3.89 -0.14
CA PHE A 37 14.84 3.75 -1.42
C PHE A 37 15.97 2.73 -1.27
N GLN A 38 15.92 1.65 -2.05
CA GLN A 38 17.00 0.67 -2.19
C GLN A 38 17.64 0.81 -3.58
N PHE A 39 18.76 0.10 -3.80
CA PHE A 39 19.52 0.21 -5.05
C PHE A 39 18.71 -0.14 -6.32
N LEU A 40 17.76 -1.09 -6.22
CA LEU A 40 16.93 -1.55 -7.35
C LEU A 40 15.42 -1.48 -7.09
N SER A 41 15.00 -1.13 -5.88
CA SER A 41 13.59 -1.09 -5.50
C SER A 41 13.28 0.13 -4.63
N THR A 42 12.02 0.53 -4.61
CA THR A 42 11.52 1.51 -3.64
C THR A 42 10.38 0.85 -2.91
N ASP A 43 10.51 0.73 -1.59
CA ASP A 43 9.49 0.13 -0.74
C ASP A 43 8.71 1.19 -0.01
N ILE A 44 7.47 0.87 0.31
CA ILE A 44 6.60 1.68 1.15
C ILE A 44 6.05 0.83 2.27
N GLU A 45 6.01 1.40 3.47
CA GLU A 45 5.42 0.78 4.64
C GLU A 45 4.49 1.77 5.32
N TRP A 46 3.31 1.32 5.74
CA TRP A 46 2.41 2.13 6.56
C TRP A 46 1.93 1.35 7.78
N ALA A 47 1.72 2.09 8.87
CA ALA A 47 1.18 1.56 10.11
C ALA A 47 -0.31 1.83 10.19
N TYR A 48 -1.09 0.81 10.53
CA TYR A 48 -2.54 0.89 10.72
C TYR A 48 -2.94 0.22 12.03
N THR A 49 -4.17 0.49 12.49
CA THR A 49 -4.73 -0.14 13.68
C THR A 49 -5.87 -1.06 13.28
N ASP A 50 -5.80 -2.31 13.71
CA ASP A 50 -6.86 -3.31 13.56
C ASP A 50 -7.36 -3.78 14.94
N LYS A 51 -8.21 -4.83 14.96
CA LYS A 51 -8.78 -5.38 16.21
C LYS A 51 -7.72 -5.99 17.15
N ALA A 52 -6.56 -6.38 16.63
CA ALA A 52 -5.44 -6.94 17.39
C ALA A 52 -4.43 -5.87 17.82
N GLY A 53 -4.60 -4.61 17.38
CA GLY A 53 -3.76 -3.48 17.77
C GLY A 53 -3.04 -2.86 16.57
N LYS A 54 -1.79 -2.43 16.80
CA LYS A 54 -0.99 -1.77 15.77
C LYS A 54 -0.34 -2.81 14.85
N SER A 55 -0.64 -2.71 13.56
CA SER A 55 -0.12 -3.55 12.49
C SER A 55 0.63 -2.70 11.46
N PHE A 56 1.41 -3.37 10.61
CA PHE A 56 2.16 -2.75 9.53
C PHE A 56 1.88 -3.47 8.22
N TYR A 57 1.86 -2.72 7.12
CA TYR A 57 1.80 -3.29 5.78
C TYR A 57 2.98 -2.77 4.97
N SER A 58 3.70 -3.69 4.33
CA SER A 58 4.84 -3.37 3.47
C SER A 58 4.50 -3.75 2.03
N ALA A 59 4.76 -2.83 1.11
CA ALA A 59 4.53 -2.97 -0.32
C ALA A 59 5.72 -2.35 -1.08
N HIS A 60 5.77 -2.56 -2.40
CA HIS A 60 6.82 -1.98 -3.24
C HIS A 60 6.24 -1.16 -4.39
N PHE A 61 6.93 -0.09 -4.75
CA PHE A 61 6.62 0.68 -5.93
C PHE A 61 7.13 -0.05 -7.18
N SER A 62 6.27 -0.15 -8.19
CA SER A 62 6.66 -0.47 -9.56
C SER A 62 6.68 0.81 -10.40
N ASN A 63 7.83 1.10 -10.99
CA ASN A 63 8.04 2.19 -11.95
C ASN A 63 8.76 1.66 -13.19
N LYS A 64 8.31 0.49 -13.69
CA LYS A 64 8.83 -0.07 -14.94
C LYS A 64 8.56 0.90 -16.09
N ILE A 65 9.53 0.97 -17.02
CA ILE A 65 9.41 1.81 -18.21
C ILE A 65 8.17 1.33 -19.01
N TYR A 66 7.32 2.28 -19.42
CA TYR A 66 6.04 2.06 -20.10
C TYR A 66 4.88 1.51 -19.24
N GLU A 67 5.06 1.32 -17.94
CA GLU A 67 3.96 1.02 -17.02
C GLU A 67 3.52 2.26 -16.24
N LYS A 68 2.23 2.35 -15.92
CA LYS A 68 1.76 3.33 -14.94
C LYS A 68 2.39 3.03 -13.59
N ARG A 69 2.75 4.09 -12.86
CA ARG A 69 3.27 3.96 -11.49
C ARG A 69 2.24 3.27 -10.60
N ARG A 70 2.68 2.22 -9.91
CA ARG A 70 1.84 1.39 -9.06
C ARG A 70 2.52 1.09 -7.73
N ILE A 71 1.71 0.87 -6.71
CA ILE A 71 2.14 0.24 -5.45
C ILE A 71 1.59 -1.18 -5.48
N ILE A 72 2.47 -2.18 -5.53
CA ILE A 72 2.09 -3.58 -5.63
C ILE A 72 1.92 -4.14 -4.22
N LEU A 73 0.69 -4.56 -3.91
CA LEU A 73 0.31 -5.15 -2.64
C LEU A 73 0.54 -6.67 -2.66
N ASN A 74 0.17 -7.31 -3.78
CA ASN A 74 0.43 -8.72 -4.03
C ASN A 74 0.52 -8.96 -5.55
N TYR A 75 1.65 -9.49 -5.99
CA TYR A 75 1.92 -9.74 -7.41
C TYR A 75 1.05 -10.89 -7.97
N ASP A 76 0.96 -12.01 -7.26
CA ASP A 76 0.25 -13.21 -7.70
C ASP A 76 -1.26 -12.99 -7.82
N LEU A 77 -1.81 -12.12 -6.96
CA LEU A 77 -3.23 -11.76 -6.94
C LEU A 77 -3.56 -10.54 -7.79
N ASN A 78 -2.56 -9.94 -8.45
CA ASN A 78 -2.71 -8.70 -9.20
C ASN A 78 -3.37 -7.58 -8.37
N HIS A 79 -3.05 -7.50 -7.08
CA HIS A 79 -3.53 -6.46 -6.18
C HIS A 79 -2.53 -5.31 -6.15
N TYR A 80 -2.95 -4.15 -6.64
CA TYR A 80 -2.13 -2.95 -6.68
C TYR A 80 -2.99 -1.69 -6.57
N TYR A 81 -2.38 -0.62 -6.07
CA TYR A 81 -2.88 0.73 -6.28
C TYR A 81 -2.23 1.30 -7.56
N GLU A 82 -3.05 1.90 -8.43
CA GLU A 82 -2.58 2.67 -9.57
C GLU A 82 -2.64 4.15 -9.24
N LYS A 83 -1.62 4.93 -9.64
CA LYS A 83 -1.65 6.38 -9.47
C LYS A 83 -2.81 6.98 -10.27
N ILE A 84 -3.67 7.71 -9.57
CA ILE A 84 -4.70 8.57 -10.15
C ILE A 84 -4.06 9.95 -10.33
N ASP A 85 -4.36 10.63 -11.45
CA ASP A 85 -3.84 11.97 -11.76
C ASP A 85 -4.64 13.09 -11.11
#